data_AF-A0A7C3IZY1-F1
#
_entry.id   AF-A0A7C3IZY1-F1
#
_cell.length_a   1.000
_cell.length_b   1.000
_cell.length_c   1.000
_cell.angle_alpha   90.00
_cell.angle_beta   90.00
_cell.angle_gamma   90.00
#
_symmetry.space_group_name_H-M   'P 1'
#
loop_
_entity.id
_entity.type
_entity.pdbx_description
1 polymer ?
#
loop_
_entity_poly.entity_id
_entity_poly.type
_entity_poly.pdbx_seq_one_letter_code
_entity_poly.pdbx_strand_id
1 'polypeptide(L)'
;MKITDINGNERECLKVTSDPAYPGFVKVDFMPRFRKGDIFSEWYPIDLFLAKNPAFKKAFAKTEVKEDLGVVSYASSLTLVDRSKKWEANIFKGITVWISRGKGEGQTRKVVSNSEDTIIINKPWDTTPDKTSQYVISNNVNDPQVLGNTLPEVKEEKRSKKKSLDLKIKIS
;
A
#
# COMPACT_ATOMS: atom_id res chain seq x y z
N MET A 1 34.41 0.44 3.90
CA MET A 1 33.70 -0.86 4.01
C MET A 1 34.38 -1.85 3.07
N LYS A 2 34.38 -3.17 3.37
CA LYS A 2 35.08 -4.16 2.54
C LYS A 2 34.10 -4.95 1.67
N ILE A 3 34.51 -5.21 0.43
CA ILE A 3 33.81 -6.12 -0.49
C ILE A 3 34.82 -7.08 -1.15
N THR A 4 34.34 -8.21 -1.60
CA THR A 4 35.05 -9.15 -2.47
C THR A 4 34.63 -8.88 -3.91
N ASP A 5 35.60 -8.61 -4.79
CA ASP A 5 35.35 -8.36 -6.21
C ASP A 5 35.04 -9.67 -6.98
N ILE A 6 34.74 -9.55 -8.28
CA ILE A 6 34.42 -10.70 -9.15
C ILE A 6 35.60 -11.70 -9.27
N ASN A 7 36.83 -11.21 -9.08
CA ASN A 7 38.05 -12.00 -9.14
C ASN A 7 38.40 -12.65 -7.79
N GLY A 8 37.63 -12.37 -6.73
CA GLY A 8 37.84 -12.90 -5.39
C GLY A 8 38.76 -12.07 -4.50
N ASN A 9 39.19 -10.88 -4.92
CA ASN A 9 40.05 -10.02 -4.11
C ASN A 9 39.22 -9.16 -3.15
N GLU A 10 39.72 -8.99 -1.93
CA GLU A 10 39.15 -8.03 -0.99
C GLU A 10 39.56 -6.59 -1.34
N ARG A 11 38.59 -5.69 -1.41
CA ARG A 11 38.78 -4.28 -1.72
C ARG A 11 38.02 -3.39 -0.74
N GLU A 12 38.66 -2.32 -0.32
CA GLU A 12 37.99 -1.27 0.45
C GLU A 12 37.21 -0.35 -0.48
N CYS A 13 35.90 -0.31 -0.32
CA CYS A 13 35.02 0.64 -0.99
C CYS A 13 34.47 1.67 0.00
N LEU A 14 34.03 2.79 -0.57
CA LEU A 14 33.40 3.91 0.12
C LEU A 14 31.90 3.68 0.27
N LYS A 15 31.24 3.27 -0.81
CA LYS A 15 29.79 3.14 -0.88
C LYS A 15 29.38 2.05 -1.87
N VAL A 16 28.28 1.38 -1.58
CA VAL A 16 27.61 0.44 -2.47
C VAL A 16 26.18 0.93 -2.64
N THR A 17 25.73 1.16 -3.88
CA THR A 17 24.45 1.77 -4.19
C THR A 17 23.71 1.00 -5.29
N SER A 18 22.41 0.77 -5.13
CA SER A 18 21.51 0.35 -6.22
C SER A 18 20.95 1.57 -6.94
N ASP A 19 21.05 1.62 -8.25
CA ASP A 19 20.50 2.71 -9.07
C ASP A 19 19.20 2.25 -9.76
N PRO A 20 18.05 2.93 -9.54
CA PRO A 20 16.82 2.62 -10.24
C PRO A 20 16.92 2.69 -11.78
N ALA A 21 17.83 3.52 -12.32
CA ALA A 21 18.04 3.64 -13.76
C ALA A 21 18.78 2.43 -14.37
N TYR A 22 19.48 1.64 -13.55
CA TYR A 22 20.23 0.45 -13.98
C TYR A 22 19.81 -0.78 -13.17
N PRO A 23 18.59 -1.29 -13.37
CA PRO A 23 18.11 -2.47 -12.67
C PRO A 23 19.00 -3.68 -12.98
N GLY A 24 19.37 -4.43 -11.94
CA GLY A 24 20.25 -5.60 -12.04
C GLY A 24 21.73 -5.32 -11.85
N PHE A 25 22.13 -4.05 -11.70
CA PHE A 25 23.51 -3.68 -11.38
C PHE A 25 23.62 -2.96 -10.04
N VAL A 26 24.78 -3.13 -9.40
CA VAL A 26 25.18 -2.45 -8.18
C VAL A 26 26.38 -1.58 -8.51
N LYS A 27 26.31 -0.30 -8.13
CA LYS A 27 27.41 0.65 -8.24
C LYS A 27 28.25 0.60 -6.96
N VAL A 28 29.54 0.37 -7.10
CA VAL A 28 30.50 0.41 -5.99
C VAL A 28 31.47 1.56 -6.20
N ASP A 29 31.53 2.46 -5.23
CA ASP A 29 32.43 3.61 -5.24
C ASP A 29 33.70 3.30 -4.45
N PHE A 30 34.86 3.54 -5.04
CA PHE A 30 36.19 3.33 -4.49
C PHE A 30 36.97 4.64 -4.41
N MET A 31 37.90 4.69 -3.47
CA MET A 31 38.89 5.76 -3.41
C MET A 31 40.05 5.48 -4.38
N PRO A 32 40.39 6.39 -5.31
CA PRO A 32 41.52 6.23 -6.21
C PRO A 32 42.84 6.23 -5.44
N ARG A 33 43.80 5.43 -5.90
CA ARG A 33 45.12 5.31 -5.25
C ARG A 33 45.97 6.58 -5.35
N PHE A 34 45.78 7.37 -6.41
CA PHE A 34 46.71 8.46 -6.77
C PHE A 34 46.11 9.87 -6.66
N ARG A 35 44.78 10.01 -6.68
CA ARG A 35 44.10 11.30 -6.58
C ARG A 35 43.18 11.31 -5.36
N LYS A 36 43.64 11.96 -4.30
CA LYS A 36 42.90 12.10 -3.04
C LYS A 36 41.79 13.13 -3.22
N GLY A 37 40.54 12.68 -3.34
CA GLY A 37 39.35 13.52 -3.52
C GLY A 37 38.45 13.09 -4.68
N ASP A 38 38.98 12.32 -5.63
CA ASP A 38 38.21 11.72 -6.71
C ASP A 38 37.51 10.44 -6.24
N ILE A 39 36.46 10.02 -6.96
CA ILE A 39 35.76 8.75 -6.74
C ILE A 39 35.84 7.92 -8.02
N PHE A 40 36.20 6.66 -7.87
CA PHE A 40 36.18 5.69 -8.97
C PHE A 40 35.03 4.71 -8.76
N SER A 41 34.12 4.61 -9.72
CA SER A 41 32.95 3.72 -9.62
C SER A 41 33.07 2.53 -10.54
N GLU A 42 32.73 1.35 -10.04
CA GLU A 42 32.60 0.12 -10.84
C GLU A 42 31.18 -0.43 -10.71
N TRP A 43 30.68 -1.02 -11.81
CA TRP A 43 29.36 -1.63 -11.86
C TRP A 43 29.48 -3.15 -11.84
N TYR A 44 28.71 -3.79 -10.97
CA TYR A 44 28.67 -5.23 -10.82
C TYR A 44 27.26 -5.76 -11.07
N PRO A 45 27.09 -6.87 -11.81
CA PRO A 45 25.82 -7.60 -11.81
C PRO A 45 25.46 -7.99 -10.38
N ILE A 46 24.22 -7.72 -9.98
CA ILE A 46 23.76 -7.87 -8.59
C ILE A 46 23.93 -9.31 -8.08
N ASP A 47 23.65 -10.31 -8.92
CA ASP A 47 23.73 -11.72 -8.54
C ASP A 47 25.16 -12.14 -8.22
N LEU A 48 26.12 -11.71 -9.05
CA LEU A 48 27.54 -12.00 -8.84
C LEU A 48 28.07 -11.28 -7.61
N PHE A 49 27.68 -10.01 -7.45
CA PHE A 49 28.06 -9.21 -6.29
C PHE A 49 27.56 -9.87 -4.99
N LEU A 50 26.29 -10.28 -4.95
CA LEU A 50 25.68 -10.90 -3.77
C LEU A 50 26.22 -12.31 -3.48
N ALA A 51 26.57 -13.08 -4.51
CA ALA A 51 27.22 -14.38 -4.35
C ALA A 51 28.57 -14.28 -3.63
N LYS A 52 29.33 -13.22 -3.92
CA LYS A 52 30.61 -12.94 -3.25
C LYS A 52 30.46 -12.17 -1.94
N ASN A 53 29.39 -11.39 -1.80
CA ASN A 53 29.16 -10.51 -0.67
C ASN A 53 27.77 -10.75 -0.04
N PRO A 54 27.55 -11.89 0.62
CA PRO A 54 26.23 -12.28 1.14
C PRO A 54 25.69 -11.32 2.21
N ALA A 55 26.57 -10.58 2.91
CA ALA A 55 26.19 -9.55 3.86
C ALA A 55 25.29 -8.45 3.26
N PHE A 56 25.39 -8.21 1.95
CA PHE A 56 24.60 -7.21 1.25
C PHE A 56 23.26 -7.74 0.74
N LYS A 57 23.00 -9.05 0.81
CA LYS A 57 21.78 -9.67 0.27
C LYS A 57 20.51 -9.04 0.83
N LYS A 58 20.51 -8.65 2.11
CA LYS A 58 19.37 -7.96 2.75
C LYS A 58 19.17 -6.54 2.24
N ALA A 59 20.25 -5.81 1.95
CA ALA A 59 20.18 -4.44 1.46
C ALA A 59 19.66 -4.35 0.02
N PHE A 60 19.92 -5.40 -0.77
CA PHE A 60 19.50 -5.52 -2.16
C PHE A 60 18.33 -6.50 -2.37
N ALA A 61 17.81 -7.09 -1.30
CA ALA A 61 16.61 -7.92 -1.40
C ALA A 61 15.49 -7.03 -1.92
N LYS A 62 14.86 -7.44 -3.02
CA LYS A 62 13.57 -6.89 -3.42
C LYS A 62 12.69 -6.90 -2.18
N THR A 63 12.24 -5.73 -1.72
CA THR A 63 11.34 -5.66 -0.56
C THR A 63 10.19 -6.59 -0.86
N GLU A 64 10.06 -7.65 -0.06
CA GLU A 64 8.98 -8.60 -0.22
C GLU A 64 7.67 -7.81 -0.10
N VAL A 65 6.91 -7.80 -1.18
CA VAL A 65 5.66 -7.04 -1.27
C VAL A 65 4.66 -7.82 -0.42
N LYS A 66 4.55 -7.45 0.85
CA LYS A 66 3.63 -8.04 1.83
C LYS A 66 2.25 -7.45 1.61
N GLU A 67 1.55 -8.00 0.63
CA GLU A 67 0.19 -7.59 0.24
C GLU A 67 -0.79 -8.73 0.48
N ASP A 68 -2.01 -8.37 0.89
CA ASP A 68 -3.11 -9.32 0.99
C ASP A 68 -4.44 -8.61 0.75
N LEU A 69 -5.46 -9.35 0.34
CA LEU A 69 -6.82 -8.88 0.13
C LEU A 69 -7.80 -9.84 0.80
N GLY A 70 -8.93 -9.32 1.27
CA GLY A 70 -9.89 -10.12 2.01
C GLY A 70 -11.24 -9.47 2.20
N VAL A 71 -12.08 -10.15 2.97
CA VAL A 71 -13.44 -9.71 3.30
C VAL A 71 -13.53 -9.62 4.81
N VAL A 72 -14.01 -8.48 5.31
CA VAL A 72 -14.11 -8.26 6.74
C VAL A 72 -15.11 -9.25 7.34
N SER A 73 -14.73 -9.94 8.41
CA SER A 73 -15.66 -10.76 9.21
C SER A 73 -16.40 -9.90 10.24
N TYR A 74 -15.68 -8.99 10.89
CA TYR A 74 -16.21 -7.91 11.73
C TYR A 74 -15.14 -6.84 11.96
N ALA A 75 -15.55 -5.63 12.33
CA ALA A 75 -14.63 -4.55 12.69
C ALA A 75 -15.12 -3.81 13.94
N SER A 76 -14.18 -3.25 14.69
CA SER A 76 -14.45 -2.28 15.77
C SER A 76 -13.96 -0.89 15.34
N SER A 77 -13.94 0.11 16.23
CA SER A 77 -13.39 1.43 15.91
C SER A 77 -11.91 1.37 15.50
N LEU A 78 -11.10 0.50 16.12
CA LEU A 78 -9.64 0.42 15.95
C LEU A 78 -9.15 -0.95 15.46
N THR A 79 -10.06 -1.86 15.11
CA THR A 79 -9.68 -3.19 14.62
C THR A 79 -10.46 -3.58 13.38
N LEU A 80 -9.82 -4.40 12.55
CA LEU A 80 -10.44 -5.11 11.43
C LEU A 80 -10.10 -6.58 11.60
N VAL A 81 -11.11 -7.45 11.56
CA VAL A 81 -10.92 -8.89 11.76
C VAL A 81 -11.43 -9.66 10.55
N ASP A 82 -10.59 -10.56 10.04
CA ASP A 82 -10.91 -11.52 8.99
C ASP A 82 -10.54 -12.93 9.47
N ARG A 83 -11.56 -13.68 9.91
CA ARG A 83 -11.39 -15.04 10.46
C ARG A 83 -10.96 -16.08 9.42
N SER A 84 -10.97 -15.74 8.14
CA SER A 84 -10.49 -16.63 7.08
C SER A 84 -8.96 -16.66 6.98
N LYS A 85 -8.29 -15.72 7.66
CA LYS A 85 -6.84 -15.49 7.54
C LYS A 85 -6.05 -16.17 8.66
N LYS A 86 -4.77 -16.40 8.36
CA LYS A 86 -3.77 -17.01 9.25
C LYS A 86 -2.42 -16.33 9.01
N TRP A 87 -2.37 -15.04 9.28
CA TRP A 87 -1.18 -14.23 9.08
C TRP A 87 -0.11 -14.50 10.14
N GLU A 88 1.14 -14.23 9.78
CA GLU A 88 2.19 -14.13 10.78
C GLU A 88 2.03 -12.83 11.58
N ALA A 89 2.33 -12.89 12.87
CA ALA A 89 2.25 -11.74 13.75
C ALA A 89 3.13 -10.58 13.25
N ASN A 90 2.54 -9.40 13.16
CA ASN A 90 3.18 -8.14 12.72
C ASN A 90 3.74 -8.13 11.29
N ILE A 91 3.36 -9.08 10.43
CA ILE A 91 3.80 -9.09 9.03
C ILE A 91 3.41 -7.82 8.27
N PHE A 92 2.27 -7.18 8.62
CA PHE A 92 1.76 -5.98 7.96
C PHE A 92 2.03 -4.68 8.74
N LYS A 93 2.85 -4.72 9.79
CA LYS A 93 3.14 -3.53 10.60
C LYS A 93 3.73 -2.41 9.74
N GLY A 94 3.09 -1.24 9.76
CA GLY A 94 3.49 -0.06 9.01
C GLY A 94 2.89 0.04 7.59
N ILE A 95 2.22 -1.01 7.10
CA ILE A 95 1.55 -1.05 5.79
C ILE A 95 0.17 -0.38 5.88
N THR A 96 -0.37 0.08 4.76
CA THR A 96 -1.70 0.68 4.66
C THR A 96 -2.75 -0.40 4.41
N VAL A 97 -3.85 -0.37 5.15
CA VAL A 97 -5.09 -1.08 4.85
C VAL A 97 -6.11 -0.10 4.25
N TRP A 98 -6.75 -0.53 3.18
CA TRP A 98 -7.77 0.22 2.44
C TRP A 98 -9.04 -0.59 2.32
N ILE A 99 -10.20 0.04 2.58
CA ILE A 99 -11.50 -0.56 2.31
C ILE A 99 -11.87 -0.30 0.84
N SER A 100 -11.75 -1.32 0.01
CA SER A 100 -11.92 -1.21 -1.43
C SER A 100 -13.37 -1.18 -1.88
N ARG A 101 -14.28 -1.82 -1.12
CA ARG A 101 -15.72 -1.87 -1.39
C ARG A 101 -16.54 -2.02 -0.13
N GLY A 102 -17.81 -1.65 -0.20
CA GLY A 102 -18.82 -1.93 0.82
C GLY A 102 -18.88 -0.85 1.90
N LYS A 103 -19.32 -1.20 3.11
CA LYS A 103 -19.44 -0.21 4.18
C LYS A 103 -18.06 0.37 4.53
N GLY A 104 -17.94 1.69 4.48
CA GLY A 104 -16.70 2.39 4.77
C GLY A 104 -15.68 2.40 3.62
N GLU A 105 -16.12 2.13 2.40
CA GLU A 105 -15.34 2.24 1.16
C GLU A 105 -14.57 3.58 1.05
N GLY A 106 -13.36 3.52 0.50
CA GLY A 106 -12.48 4.67 0.32
C GLY A 106 -11.62 5.04 1.54
N GLN A 107 -11.92 4.49 2.72
CA GLN A 107 -11.12 4.76 3.91
C GLN A 107 -9.78 4.01 3.88
N THR A 108 -8.71 4.71 4.27
CA THR A 108 -7.37 4.14 4.45
C THR A 108 -6.88 4.31 5.89
N ARG A 109 -6.13 3.33 6.39
CA ARG A 109 -5.57 3.31 7.75
C ARG A 109 -4.19 2.67 7.74
N LYS A 110 -3.31 3.11 8.63
CA LYS A 110 -1.99 2.49 8.81
C LYS A 110 -2.09 1.38 9.85
N VAL A 111 -1.51 0.23 9.56
CA VAL A 111 -1.47 -0.92 10.46
C VAL A 111 -0.41 -0.69 11.54
N VAL A 112 -0.81 -0.71 12.81
CA VAL A 112 0.07 -0.61 13.98
C VAL A 112 0.67 -1.97 14.31
N SER A 113 -0.16 -3.00 14.25
CA SER A 113 0.20 -4.41 14.48
C SER A 113 -0.88 -5.32 13.88
N ASN A 114 -0.55 -6.60 13.71
CA ASN A 114 -1.53 -7.62 13.35
C ASN A 114 -1.23 -8.93 14.09
N SER A 115 -2.28 -9.69 14.38
CA SER A 115 -2.21 -11.10 14.79
C SER A 115 -2.49 -12.00 13.58
N GLU A 116 -2.92 -13.25 13.82
CA GLU A 116 -3.29 -14.22 12.79
C GLU A 116 -4.51 -13.79 11.94
N ASP A 117 -5.47 -13.09 12.53
CA ASP A 117 -6.73 -12.74 11.89
C ASP A 117 -7.17 -11.29 12.12
N THR A 118 -6.42 -10.55 12.96
CA THR A 118 -6.82 -9.22 13.43
C THR A 118 -5.77 -8.19 13.08
N ILE A 119 -6.22 -7.08 12.51
CA ILE A 119 -5.43 -5.89 12.21
C ILE A 119 -5.79 -4.80 13.23
N ILE A 120 -4.78 -4.21 13.85
CA ILE A 120 -4.90 -3.03 14.70
C ILE A 120 -4.44 -1.81 13.91
N ILE A 121 -5.29 -0.79 13.84
CA ILE A 121 -5.05 0.42 13.03
C ILE A 121 -4.69 1.64 13.88
N ASN A 122 -4.08 2.64 13.24
CA ASN A 122 -3.53 3.81 13.92
C ASN A 122 -4.55 4.89 14.29
N LYS A 123 -5.71 4.95 13.61
CA LYS A 123 -6.77 5.94 13.84
C LYS A 123 -8.12 5.26 13.67
N PRO A 124 -9.19 5.68 14.38
CA PRO A 124 -10.48 5.02 14.30
C PRO A 124 -11.09 5.11 12.90
N TRP A 125 -11.94 4.16 12.53
CA TRP A 125 -12.76 4.27 11.32
C TRP A 125 -13.79 5.40 11.46
N ASP A 126 -13.97 6.19 10.41
CA ASP A 126 -15.03 7.20 10.33
C ASP A 126 -16.38 6.50 10.12
N THR A 127 -16.39 5.49 9.25
CA THR A 127 -17.49 4.53 9.10
C THR A 127 -16.95 3.13 9.35
N THR A 128 -17.41 2.47 10.41
CA THR A 128 -16.95 1.10 10.75
C THR A 128 -17.33 0.10 9.65
N PRO A 129 -16.35 -0.61 9.05
CA PRO A 129 -16.60 -1.66 8.07
C PRO A 129 -17.42 -2.81 8.65
N ASP A 130 -18.11 -3.56 7.80
CA ASP A 130 -18.88 -4.75 8.19
C ASP A 130 -18.62 -5.93 7.24
N LYS A 131 -19.44 -6.98 7.33
CA LYS A 131 -19.28 -8.19 6.51
C LYS A 131 -19.41 -7.99 5.00
N THR A 132 -19.92 -6.84 4.57
CA THR A 132 -20.02 -6.48 3.14
C THR A 132 -18.74 -5.81 2.64
N SER A 133 -17.83 -5.43 3.54
CA SER A 133 -16.64 -4.67 3.22
C SER A 133 -15.49 -5.55 2.73
N GLN A 134 -14.89 -5.15 1.62
CA GLN A 134 -13.66 -5.76 1.09
C GLN A 134 -12.48 -4.85 1.40
N TYR A 135 -11.32 -5.45 1.68
CA TYR A 135 -10.12 -4.68 2.02
C TYR A 135 -8.89 -5.16 1.25
N VAL A 136 -7.92 -4.25 1.13
CA VAL A 136 -6.59 -4.49 0.54
C VAL A 136 -5.54 -3.95 1.50
N ILE A 137 -4.51 -4.74 1.76
CA ILE A 137 -3.32 -4.34 2.51
C ILE A 137 -2.19 -4.18 1.51
N SER A 138 -1.67 -2.95 1.34
CA SER A 138 -0.56 -2.69 0.40
C SER A 138 0.20 -1.41 0.73
N ASN A 139 1.49 -1.40 0.38
CA ASN A 139 2.36 -0.23 0.44
C ASN A 139 2.12 0.75 -0.72
N ASN A 140 1.41 0.32 -1.77
CA ASN A 140 1.15 1.11 -2.98
C ASN A 140 -0.23 1.76 -2.98
N VAL A 141 -0.97 1.69 -1.86
CA VAL A 141 -2.23 2.42 -1.72
C VAL A 141 -1.92 3.91 -1.55
N ASN A 142 -1.89 4.63 -2.66
CA ASN A 142 -1.80 6.09 -2.70
C ASN A 142 -3.11 6.64 -3.25
N ASP A 143 -3.84 7.38 -2.41
CA ASP A 143 -5.07 8.12 -2.74
C ASP A 143 -6.15 7.30 -3.49
N PRO A 144 -6.76 6.26 -2.88
CA PRO A 144 -7.87 5.57 -3.50
C PRO A 144 -9.09 6.49 -3.53
N GLN A 145 -9.34 7.12 -4.68
CA GLN A 145 -10.51 7.95 -4.88
C GLN A 145 -11.75 7.07 -5.06
N VAL A 146 -12.81 7.37 -4.31
CA VAL A 146 -14.15 6.84 -4.58
C VAL A 146 -14.62 7.47 -5.88
N LEU A 147 -14.34 6.84 -7.02
CA LEU A 147 -14.91 7.24 -8.30
C LEU A 147 -16.39 6.91 -8.25
N GLY A 148 -17.20 7.94 -7.98
CA GLY A 148 -18.63 7.89 -7.74
C GLY A 148 -19.41 7.19 -8.86
N ASN A 149 -19.48 5.86 -8.79
CA ASN A 149 -20.50 5.05 -9.45
C ASN A 149 -21.82 5.16 -8.67
N THR A 150 -22.28 6.39 -8.46
CA THR A 150 -23.61 6.66 -7.92
C THR A 150 -24.59 6.68 -9.08
N LEU A 151 -25.65 5.87 -9.01
CA LEU A 151 -26.82 6.05 -9.87
C LEU A 151 -27.30 7.50 -9.68
N PRO A 152 -27.61 8.24 -10.77
CA PRO A 152 -28.13 9.59 -10.63
C PRO A 152 -29.39 9.56 -9.76
N GLU A 153 -29.49 10.47 -8.80
CA GLU A 153 -30.72 10.65 -8.02
C GLU A 153 -31.88 10.86 -8.99
N VAL A 154 -32.84 9.92 -9.01
CA VAL A 154 -34.13 10.17 -9.66
C VAL A 154 -34.82 11.23 -8.82
N LYS A 155 -34.77 12.48 -9.28
CA LYS A 155 -35.54 13.56 -8.66
C LYS A 155 -37.02 13.22 -8.80
N GLU A 156 -37.66 12.83 -7.71
CA GLU A 156 -39.12 12.76 -7.66
C GLU A 156 -39.66 14.20 -7.82
N GLU A 157 -40.08 14.55 -9.04
CA GLU A 157 -40.80 15.79 -9.27
C GLU A 157 -42.13 15.73 -8.50
N LYS A 158 -42.26 16.62 -7.51
CA LYS A 158 -43.51 16.83 -6.77
C LYS A 158 -44.62 17.15 -7.77
N ARG A 159 -45.51 16.19 -8.03
CA ARG A 159 -46.72 16.38 -8.84
C ARG A 159 -47.55 17.52 -8.22
N SER A 160 -47.52 18.70 -8.85
CA SER A 160 -48.27 19.86 -8.37
C SER A 160 -49.77 19.51 -8.31
N LYS A 161 -50.42 19.72 -7.16
CA LYS A 161 -51.87 19.58 -7.02
C LYS A 161 -52.55 20.62 -7.91
N LYS A 162 -53.06 20.22 -9.07
CA LYS A 162 -53.86 21.07 -9.95
C LYS A 162 -55.17 21.40 -9.23
N LYS A 163 -55.33 22.66 -8.83
CA LYS A 163 -56.57 23.22 -8.28
C LYS A 163 -57.51 23.46 -9.47
N SER A 164 -58.65 22.75 -9.56
CA SER A 164 -59.67 23.05 -10.56
C SER A 164 -61.07 23.18 -9.95
N LEU A 165 -61.51 24.45 -9.97
CA LEU A 165 -62.82 25.09 -9.77
C LEU A 165 -64.05 24.22 -9.46
N ASP A 166 -64.70 24.56 -8.35
CA ASP A 166 -66.10 24.26 -8.06
C ASP A 166 -67.04 24.99 -9.04
N LEU A 167 -67.78 24.22 -9.85
CA LEU A 167 -68.84 24.73 -10.70
C LEU A 167 -70.13 24.84 -9.86
N LYS A 168 -70.45 26.04 -9.37
CA LYS A 168 -71.76 26.32 -8.74
C LYS A 168 -72.84 26.36 -9.81
N ILE A 169 -73.64 25.30 -9.91
CA ILE A 169 -74.86 25.26 -10.71
C ILE A 169 -75.92 26.14 -10.02
N LYS A 170 -76.31 27.24 -10.65
CA LYS A 170 -77.54 27.99 -10.30
C LYS A 170 -78.70 27.35 -11.06
N ILE A 171 -79.65 26.78 -10.33
CA ILE A 171 -80.92 26.31 -10.89
C ILE A 171 -81.89 27.51 -10.86
N SER A 172 -82.46 27.82 -12.01
CA SER A 172 -83.61 28.72 -12.21
C SER A 172 -84.87 27.90 -12.40
#